data_AF-A0A431KX03-F1
#
_entry.id   AF-A0A431KX03-F1
#
_cell.length_a   1.000
_cell.length_b   1.000
_cell.length_c   1.000
_cell.angle_alpha   90.00
_cell.angle_beta   90.00
_cell.angle_gamma   90.00
#
_symmetry.space_group_name_H-M   'P 1'
#
loop_
_entity.id
_entity.type
_entity.pdbx_description
1 polymer ?
#
loop_
_entity_poly.entity_id
_entity_poly.type
_entity_poly.pdbx_seq_one_letter_code
_entity_poly.pdbx_strand_id
1 'polypeptide(L)'
;DSIARGTIRLAHPLESRNGHQTVTLLETIEEHKFDALIGGARRDEEKARAKERIFSHRDSFGQWQPKEQRPELWTLFNTRIRPGEHFRCFPISNWTELDVWLYIARENIPLPPMYYAHERQVMRRKGLLVPLTEVTPPEAGETVETATVRFRTVGDMTCTCPVESPAANATEVVAETLTVTVSERGATRMDDRTSEASMEKRKKEGYF
;
A
#
# COMPACT_ATOMS: atom_id res chain seq x y z
N ASP A 1 -20.36 -0.03 3.23
CA ASP A 1 -21.12 -0.38 4.45
C ASP A 1 -20.81 0.49 5.66
N SER A 2 -19.55 0.62 6.09
CA SER A 2 -19.18 1.45 7.25
C SER A 2 -19.60 2.94 7.13
N ILE A 3 -19.55 3.52 5.93
CA ILE A 3 -20.12 4.87 5.67
C ILE A 3 -21.65 4.87 5.84
N ALA A 4 -22.35 3.87 5.29
CA ALA A 4 -23.80 3.77 5.38
C ALA A 4 -24.28 3.54 6.83
N ARG A 5 -23.50 2.80 7.62
CA ARG A 5 -23.69 2.62 9.08
C ARG A 5 -23.34 3.87 9.90
N GLY A 6 -22.61 4.82 9.30
CA GLY A 6 -22.23 6.08 9.93
C GLY A 6 -21.01 6.00 10.86
N THR A 7 -20.29 4.88 10.86
CA THR A 7 -19.03 4.71 11.62
C THR A 7 -17.85 5.40 10.94
N ILE A 8 -17.92 5.57 9.62
CA ILE A 8 -17.08 6.50 8.87
C ILE A 8 -17.93 7.69 8.43
N ARG A 9 -17.46 8.90 8.71
CA ARG A 9 -18.07 10.15 8.24
C ARG A 9 -17.01 10.98 7.54
N LEU A 10 -17.24 11.26 6.26
CA LEU A 10 -16.38 12.14 5.48
C LEU A 10 -16.72 13.60 5.81
N ALA A 11 -15.71 14.44 6.00
CA ALA A 11 -15.83 15.88 6.12
C ALA A 11 -16.30 16.52 4.80
N HIS A 12 -15.90 15.97 3.66
CA HIS A 12 -16.39 16.37 2.33
C HIS A 12 -16.31 15.19 1.33
N PRO A 13 -17.04 15.22 0.20
CA PRO A 13 -17.13 14.08 -0.74
C PRO A 13 -15.80 13.60 -1.34
N LEU A 14 -14.80 14.49 -1.40
CA LEU A 14 -13.47 14.23 -1.96
C LEU A 14 -12.39 13.92 -0.90
N GLU A 15 -12.78 13.76 0.37
CA GLU A 15 -11.81 13.40 1.41
C GLU A 15 -11.19 12.03 1.11
N SER A 16 -9.86 11.94 1.29
CA SER A 16 -9.13 10.68 1.11
C SER A 16 -9.68 9.61 2.06
N ARG A 17 -9.99 8.43 1.52
CA ARG A 17 -10.55 7.33 2.32
C ARG A 17 -9.47 6.48 2.97
N ASN A 18 -8.21 6.70 2.62
CA ASN A 18 -7.05 5.97 3.13
C ASN A 18 -7.06 5.86 4.67
N GLY A 19 -7.31 6.97 5.39
CA GLY A 19 -7.38 6.97 6.86
C GLY A 19 -8.58 6.18 7.44
N HIS A 20 -9.64 6.01 6.65
CA HIS A 20 -10.85 5.32 7.07
C HIS A 20 -10.82 3.81 6.78
N GLN A 21 -9.88 3.33 5.96
CA GLN A 21 -9.76 1.90 5.64
C GLN A 21 -9.55 1.05 6.90
N THR A 22 -8.86 1.58 7.91
CA THR A 22 -8.64 0.93 9.21
C THR A 22 -9.96 0.60 9.92
N VAL A 23 -10.92 1.52 9.90
CA VAL A 23 -12.22 1.32 10.58
C VAL A 23 -12.95 0.13 9.97
N THR A 24 -13.05 0.10 8.64
CA THR A 24 -13.68 -1.00 7.91
C THR A 24 -12.98 -2.34 8.18
N LEU A 25 -11.64 -2.34 8.21
CA LEU A 25 -10.86 -3.54 8.51
C LEU A 25 -11.16 -4.08 9.92
N LEU A 26 -11.15 -3.21 10.94
CA LEU A 26 -11.42 -3.59 12.33
C LEU A 26 -12.86 -4.09 12.51
N GLU A 27 -13.85 -3.44 11.90
CA GLU A 27 -15.24 -3.90 11.91
C GLU A 27 -15.37 -5.30 11.29
N THR A 28 -14.69 -5.54 10.16
CA THR A 28 -14.72 -6.84 9.47
C THR A 28 -14.10 -7.95 10.32
N ILE A 29 -12.99 -7.67 11.00
CA ILE A 29 -12.34 -8.62 11.92
C ILE A 29 -13.27 -8.96 13.08
N GLU A 30 -13.91 -7.95 13.67
CA GLU A 30 -14.81 -8.12 14.80
C GLU A 30 -16.07 -8.90 14.38
N GLU A 31 -16.59 -8.66 13.19
CA GLU A 31 -17.76 -9.36 12.65
C GLU A 31 -17.48 -10.84 12.35
N HIS A 32 -16.35 -11.13 11.72
CA HIS A 32 -16.01 -12.50 11.26
C HIS A 32 -15.11 -13.29 12.20
N LYS A 33 -14.60 -12.65 13.26
CA LYS A 33 -13.69 -13.27 14.24
C LYS A 33 -12.46 -13.90 13.59
N PHE A 34 -11.80 -13.14 12.70
CA PHE A 34 -10.57 -13.59 12.07
C PHE A 34 -9.38 -13.53 13.03
N ASP A 35 -8.74 -14.68 13.21
CA ASP A 35 -7.56 -14.83 14.09
C ASP A 35 -6.23 -14.53 13.38
N ALA A 36 -6.23 -14.54 12.04
CA ALA A 36 -5.07 -14.23 11.22
C ALA A 36 -5.49 -13.59 9.89
N LEU A 37 -4.77 -12.55 9.48
CA LEU A 37 -5.00 -11.83 8.23
C LEU A 37 -3.71 -11.77 7.41
N ILE A 38 -3.77 -12.22 6.17
CA ILE A 38 -2.62 -12.21 5.26
C ILE A 38 -2.58 -10.87 4.52
N GLY A 39 -1.47 -10.16 4.63
CA GLY A 39 -1.20 -8.91 3.93
C GLY A 39 -0.03 -9.03 2.95
N GLY A 40 -0.08 -8.28 1.85
CA GLY A 40 0.95 -8.24 0.81
C GLY A 40 2.09 -7.24 1.09
N ALA A 41 2.27 -6.79 2.32
CA ALA A 41 3.26 -5.77 2.65
C ALA A 41 4.68 -6.31 2.61
N ARG A 42 5.62 -5.46 2.18
CA ARG A 42 7.05 -5.80 2.09
C ARG A 42 7.92 -4.76 2.78
N ARG A 43 9.09 -5.19 3.24
CA ARG A 43 10.04 -4.31 3.96
C ARG A 43 10.71 -3.29 3.05
N ASP A 44 10.88 -3.60 1.77
CA ASP A 44 11.54 -2.75 0.79
C ASP A 44 10.65 -1.60 0.28
N GLU A 45 9.32 -1.71 0.44
CA GLU A 45 8.35 -0.72 -0.03
C GLU A 45 8.60 0.68 0.54
N GLU A 46 8.99 0.76 1.82
CA GLU A 46 9.17 2.02 2.55
C GLU A 46 10.08 1.84 3.77
N LYS A 47 10.94 2.84 4.06
CA LYS A 47 11.94 2.78 5.13
C LYS A 47 11.35 2.42 6.50
N ALA A 48 10.17 2.94 6.83
CA ALA A 48 9.49 2.67 8.10
C ALA A 48 9.13 1.19 8.31
N ARG A 49 9.06 0.41 7.22
CA ARG A 49 8.73 -1.03 7.23
C ARG A 49 9.94 -1.93 7.40
N ALA A 50 11.16 -1.40 7.39
CA ALA A 50 12.39 -2.20 7.49
C ALA A 50 12.44 -3.06 8.78
N LYS A 51 11.73 -2.66 9.83
CA LYS A 51 11.67 -3.35 11.13
C LYS A 51 10.41 -4.23 11.30
N GLU A 52 9.61 -4.41 10.25
CA GLU A 52 8.38 -5.21 10.32
C GLU A 52 8.68 -6.71 10.47
N ARG A 53 7.82 -7.37 11.24
CA ARG A 53 7.83 -8.82 11.46
C ARG A 53 6.97 -9.53 10.42
N ILE A 54 7.21 -10.82 10.21
CA ILE A 54 6.30 -11.65 9.41
C ILE A 54 4.96 -11.79 10.12
N PHE A 55 4.97 -11.98 11.44
CA PHE A 55 3.81 -12.01 12.31
C PHE A 55 3.78 -10.76 13.19
N SER A 56 2.86 -9.86 12.89
CA SER A 56 2.57 -8.68 13.71
C SER A 56 1.36 -8.97 14.60
N HIS A 57 1.61 -9.15 15.89
CA HIS A 57 0.57 -9.46 16.88
C HIS A 57 -0.28 -8.23 17.19
N ARG A 58 -1.59 -8.45 17.34
CA ARG A 58 -2.60 -7.44 17.69
C ARG A 58 -3.41 -7.92 18.88
N ASP A 59 -3.69 -7.00 19.79
CA ASP A 59 -4.57 -7.27 20.92
C ASP A 59 -6.05 -7.37 20.51
N SER A 60 -6.95 -7.60 21.47
CA SER A 60 -8.38 -7.75 21.23
C SER A 60 -9.06 -6.51 20.64
N PHE A 61 -8.42 -5.34 20.70
CA PHE A 61 -8.92 -4.11 20.11
C PHE A 61 -8.25 -3.81 18.76
N GLY A 62 -7.40 -4.71 18.27
CA GLY A 62 -6.64 -4.54 17.04
C GLY A 62 -5.42 -3.63 17.17
N GLN A 63 -5.03 -3.25 18.39
CA GLN A 63 -3.89 -2.36 18.61
C GLN A 63 -2.57 -3.12 18.55
N TRP A 64 -1.54 -2.43 18.09
CA TRP A 64 -0.17 -2.94 18.09
C TRP A 64 0.56 -2.57 19.38
N GLN A 65 1.08 -3.58 20.08
CA GLN A 65 1.88 -3.39 21.28
C GLN A 65 3.33 -3.85 21.07
N PRO A 66 4.35 -2.96 21.18
CA PRO A 66 5.74 -3.32 20.94
C PRO A 66 6.25 -4.46 21.83
N LYS A 67 5.81 -4.49 23.09
CA LYS A 67 6.24 -5.49 24.09
C LYS A 67 5.63 -6.88 23.86
N GLU A 68 4.52 -6.95 23.13
CA GLU A 68 3.82 -8.22 22.85
C GLU A 68 4.30 -8.85 21.54
N GLN A 69 5.11 -8.13 20.76
CA GLN A 69 5.73 -8.66 19.55
C GLN A 69 6.76 -9.73 19.87
N ARG A 70 6.74 -10.80 19.08
CA ARG A 70 7.49 -12.02 19.39
C ARG A 70 8.76 -12.09 18.56
N PRO A 71 9.87 -12.57 19.13
CA PRO A 71 11.06 -12.91 18.35
C PRO A 71 10.73 -13.94 17.28
N GLU A 72 11.25 -13.73 16.08
CA GLU A 72 11.16 -14.66 14.94
C GLU A 72 12.57 -15.21 14.73
N LEU A 73 12.83 -16.40 15.29
CA LEU A 73 14.15 -17.02 15.21
C LEU A 73 14.14 -18.05 14.09
N TRP A 74 15.01 -17.89 13.10
CA TRP A 74 15.04 -18.70 11.87
C TRP A 74 13.68 -18.71 11.16
N THR A 75 13.07 -19.88 11.02
CA THR A 75 11.74 -20.10 10.45
C THR A 75 10.75 -20.60 11.52
N LEU A 76 11.06 -20.36 12.80
CA LEU A 76 10.21 -20.73 13.93
C LEU A 76 9.37 -19.52 14.36
N PHE A 77 8.05 -19.69 14.29
CA PHE A 77 7.08 -18.63 14.61
C PHE A 77 6.24 -19.04 15.81
N ASN A 78 6.12 -18.14 16.78
CA ASN A 78 5.18 -18.33 17.89
C ASN A 78 3.82 -17.71 17.53
N THR A 79 2.87 -18.54 17.14
CA THR A 79 1.54 -18.14 16.65
C THR A 79 0.42 -18.29 17.68
N ARG A 80 0.72 -18.55 18.96
CA ARG A 80 -0.31 -18.70 20.02
C ARG A 80 -1.07 -17.39 20.24
N ILE A 81 -2.38 -17.38 20.34
CA ILE A 81 -3.16 -16.15 20.63
C ILE A 81 -4.13 -16.39 21.77
N ARG A 82 -4.55 -15.32 22.45
CA ARG A 82 -5.70 -15.36 23.36
C ARG A 82 -7.00 -15.06 22.59
N PRO A 83 -8.17 -15.40 23.14
CA PRO A 83 -9.44 -15.04 22.50
C PRO A 83 -9.53 -13.55 22.17
N GLY A 84 -9.87 -13.24 20.92
CA GLY A 84 -10.00 -11.86 20.39
C GLY A 84 -8.69 -11.26 19.86
N GLU A 85 -7.53 -11.78 20.26
CA GLU A 85 -6.24 -11.38 19.66
C GLU A 85 -6.12 -11.97 18.26
N HIS A 86 -5.32 -11.34 17.41
CA HIS A 86 -5.11 -11.82 16.05
C HIS A 86 -3.75 -11.41 15.51
N PHE A 87 -3.36 -12.01 14.39
CA PHE A 87 -2.12 -11.66 13.68
C PHE A 87 -2.39 -10.95 12.36
N ARG A 88 -1.52 -10.01 12.01
CA ARG A 88 -1.26 -9.63 10.63
C ARG A 88 -0.03 -10.40 10.15
N CYS A 89 -0.19 -11.16 9.09
CA CYS A 89 0.79 -12.08 8.55
C CYS A 89 1.28 -11.57 7.19
N PHE A 90 2.59 -11.46 6.99
CA PHE A 90 3.20 -10.92 5.77
C PHE A 90 4.14 -11.94 5.12
N PRO A 91 3.63 -12.93 4.37
CA PRO A 91 4.42 -14.04 3.84
C PRO A 91 5.56 -13.61 2.91
N ILE A 92 5.35 -12.50 2.20
CA ILE A 92 6.30 -11.94 1.25
C ILE A 92 7.13 -10.79 1.84
N SER A 93 7.18 -10.63 3.17
CA SER A 93 7.84 -9.46 3.79
C SER A 93 9.29 -9.25 3.36
N ASN A 94 9.98 -10.34 2.99
CA ASN A 94 11.39 -10.35 2.60
C ASN A 94 11.59 -10.21 1.08
N TRP A 95 10.51 -10.16 0.29
CA TRP A 95 10.58 -10.01 -1.15
C TRP A 95 10.82 -8.55 -1.50
N THR A 96 11.63 -8.33 -2.53
CA THR A 96 11.80 -7.03 -3.18
C THR A 96 10.79 -6.86 -4.31
N GLU A 97 10.67 -5.63 -4.84
CA GLU A 97 9.85 -5.37 -6.04
C GLU A 97 10.31 -6.24 -7.23
N LEU A 98 11.63 -6.45 -7.35
CA LEU A 98 12.18 -7.31 -8.38
C LEU A 98 11.70 -8.76 -8.22
N ASP A 99 11.71 -9.30 -7.00
CA ASP A 99 11.23 -10.67 -6.72
C ASP A 99 9.76 -10.83 -7.10
N VAL A 100 8.93 -9.83 -6.78
CA VAL A 100 7.49 -9.81 -7.13
C VAL A 100 7.31 -9.84 -8.64
N TRP A 101 7.99 -8.98 -9.39
CA TRP A 101 7.86 -8.94 -10.85
C TRP A 101 8.43 -10.16 -11.55
N LEU A 102 9.55 -10.70 -11.07
CA LEU A 102 10.11 -11.96 -11.56
C LEU A 102 9.11 -13.11 -11.38
N TYR A 103 8.43 -13.17 -10.23
CA TYR A 103 7.41 -14.20 -9.98
C TYR A 103 6.18 -14.03 -10.87
N ILE A 104 5.69 -12.79 -11.03
CA ILE A 104 4.56 -12.49 -11.93
C ILE A 104 4.87 -12.90 -13.37
N ALA A 105 6.08 -12.59 -13.86
CA ALA A 105 6.52 -12.99 -15.18
C ALA A 105 6.65 -14.52 -15.32
N ARG A 106 7.25 -15.19 -14.32
CA ARG A 106 7.46 -16.65 -14.33
C ARG A 106 6.16 -17.44 -14.30
N GLU A 107 5.23 -17.05 -13.43
CA GLU A 107 3.94 -17.72 -13.26
C GLU A 107 2.86 -17.19 -14.22
N ASN A 108 3.19 -16.21 -15.07
CA ASN A 108 2.28 -15.55 -15.99
C ASN A 108 0.98 -15.05 -15.31
N ILE A 109 1.16 -14.35 -14.18
CA ILE A 109 0.03 -13.85 -13.37
C ILE A 109 -0.63 -12.67 -14.09
N PRO A 110 -1.95 -12.72 -14.37
CA PRO A 110 -2.64 -11.61 -15.00
C PRO A 110 -2.73 -10.43 -14.02
N LEU A 111 -2.35 -9.25 -14.50
CA LEU A 111 -2.49 -7.99 -13.78
C LEU A 111 -3.40 -7.02 -14.54
N PRO A 112 -4.02 -6.05 -13.83
CA PRO A 112 -4.69 -4.93 -14.49
C PRO A 112 -3.75 -4.20 -15.47
N PRO A 113 -4.23 -3.78 -16.66
CA PRO A 113 -3.40 -3.10 -17.66
C PRO A 113 -2.69 -1.85 -17.17
N MET A 114 -3.21 -1.21 -16.13
CA MET A 114 -2.66 0.00 -15.51
C MET A 114 -1.25 -0.18 -14.93
N TYR A 115 -0.85 -1.42 -14.61
CA TYR A 115 0.51 -1.73 -14.17
C TYR A 115 1.53 -1.75 -15.31
N TYR A 116 1.05 -1.75 -16.56
CA TYR A 116 1.87 -1.68 -17.77
C TYR A 116 1.72 -0.31 -18.44
N ALA A 117 2.65 -0.02 -19.33
CA ALA A 117 2.70 1.23 -20.08
C ALA A 117 1.41 1.48 -20.85
N HIS A 118 0.86 2.68 -20.66
CA HIS A 118 -0.30 3.19 -21.39
C HIS A 118 -0.22 4.70 -21.48
N GLU A 119 -0.88 5.29 -22.48
CA GLU A 119 -1.02 6.74 -22.58
C GLU A 119 -2.05 7.25 -21.57
N ARG A 120 -1.71 8.35 -20.89
CA ARG A 120 -2.60 8.99 -19.93
C ARG A 120 -2.39 10.50 -19.94
N GLN A 121 -3.48 11.24 -19.83
CA GLN A 121 -3.43 12.69 -19.58
C GLN A 121 -3.04 12.96 -18.13
N VAL A 122 -1.99 13.73 -17.95
CA VAL A 122 -1.39 14.04 -16.64
C VAL A 122 -1.05 15.52 -16.52
N MET A 123 -0.92 16.00 -15.28
CA MET A 123 -0.37 17.31 -14.95
C MET A 123 0.83 17.13 -14.03
N ARG A 124 1.92 17.86 -14.28
CA ARG A 124 3.11 17.82 -13.42
C ARG A 124 2.90 18.71 -12.18
N ARG A 125 2.61 18.09 -11.03
CA ARG A 125 2.38 18.80 -9.76
C ARG A 125 3.40 18.34 -8.71
N LYS A 126 4.21 19.26 -8.20
CA LYS A 126 5.20 18.99 -7.13
C LYS A 126 6.15 17.81 -7.43
N GLY A 127 6.53 17.64 -8.71
CA GLY A 127 7.42 16.58 -9.19
C GLY A 127 6.75 15.21 -9.38
N LEU A 128 5.42 15.15 -9.32
CA LEU A 128 4.63 13.94 -9.59
C LEU A 128 3.79 14.15 -10.86
N LEU A 129 3.45 13.05 -11.53
CA LEU A 129 2.49 13.02 -12.63
C LEU A 129 1.11 12.78 -12.02
N VAL A 130 0.30 13.83 -11.85
CA VAL A 130 -1.06 13.68 -11.35
C VAL A 130 -1.97 13.30 -12.52
N PRO A 131 -2.74 12.21 -12.45
CA PRO A 131 -3.71 11.87 -13.49
C PRO A 131 -4.81 12.93 -13.60
N LEU A 132 -5.20 13.30 -14.83
CA LEU A 132 -6.38 14.13 -15.06
C LEU A 132 -7.64 13.31 -14.81
N THR A 133 -8.44 13.70 -13.80
CA THR A 133 -9.73 13.06 -13.49
C THR A 133 -10.70 14.11 -12.94
N GLU A 134 -11.96 13.73 -12.76
CA GLU A 134 -12.99 14.59 -12.14
C GLU A 134 -12.63 15.00 -10.70
N VAL A 135 -11.88 14.16 -9.97
CA VAL A 135 -11.49 14.43 -8.57
C VAL A 135 -10.09 15.03 -8.44
N THR A 136 -9.34 15.08 -9.54
CA THR A 136 -8.03 15.73 -9.65
C THR A 136 -8.02 16.67 -10.85
N PRO A 137 -8.85 17.74 -10.83
CA PRO A 137 -8.90 18.69 -11.93
C PRO A 137 -7.59 19.52 -12.00
N PRO A 138 -7.30 20.12 -13.17
CA PRO A 138 -6.19 21.05 -13.33
C PRO A 138 -6.38 22.29 -12.45
N GLU A 139 -5.30 22.71 -11.80
CA GLU A 139 -5.23 24.01 -11.11
C GLU A 139 -4.85 25.13 -12.09
N ALA A 140 -5.05 26.39 -11.69
CA ALA A 140 -4.72 27.54 -12.53
C ALA A 140 -3.23 27.55 -12.89
N GLY A 141 -2.92 27.53 -14.20
CA GLY A 141 -1.55 27.52 -14.71
C GLY A 141 -0.95 26.12 -14.91
N GLU A 142 -1.68 25.05 -14.60
CA GLU A 142 -1.24 23.69 -14.93
C GLU A 142 -1.50 23.37 -16.40
N THR A 143 -0.55 22.67 -17.01
CA THR A 143 -0.68 22.17 -18.39
C THR A 143 -0.99 20.68 -18.34
N VAL A 144 -2.03 20.28 -19.08
CA VAL A 144 -2.33 18.87 -19.32
C VAL A 144 -1.47 18.39 -20.48
N GLU A 145 -0.74 17.31 -20.27
CA GLU A 145 0.04 16.63 -21.30
C GLU A 145 -0.32 15.15 -21.36
N THR A 146 -0.05 14.50 -22.51
CA THR A 146 -0.17 13.05 -22.63
C THR A 146 1.20 12.43 -22.42
N ALA A 147 1.30 11.50 -21.47
CA ALA A 147 2.53 10.78 -21.17
C ALA A 147 2.29 9.26 -21.23
N THR A 148 3.32 8.51 -21.60
CA THR A 148 3.34 7.05 -21.47
C THR A 148 3.75 6.68 -20.06
N VAL A 149 2.84 6.09 -19.31
CA VAL A 149 2.98 5.89 -17.88
C VAL A 149 2.55 4.49 -17.46
N ARG A 150 3.02 4.07 -16.28
CA ARG A 150 2.49 2.90 -15.57
C ARG A 150 2.33 3.20 -14.08
N PHE A 151 1.49 2.44 -13.40
CA PHE A 151 1.35 2.54 -11.95
C PHE A 151 2.21 1.48 -11.28
N ARG A 152 3.15 1.91 -10.42
CA ARG A 152 3.91 0.99 -9.55
C ARG A 152 3.08 0.55 -8.35
N THR A 153 2.27 1.45 -7.81
CA THR A 153 1.29 1.16 -6.75
C THR A 153 -0.06 1.74 -7.11
N VAL A 154 -1.14 1.09 -6.69
CA VAL A 154 -2.50 1.61 -6.83
C VAL A 154 -3.16 1.76 -5.46
N GLY A 155 -3.93 2.82 -5.28
CA GLY A 155 -4.72 3.11 -4.09
C GLY A 155 -5.93 3.98 -4.47
N ASP A 156 -6.31 4.91 -3.60
CA ASP A 156 -7.38 5.86 -3.94
C ASP A 156 -6.92 6.79 -5.09
N MET A 157 -7.85 7.11 -6.00
CA MET A 157 -7.59 7.95 -7.18
C MET A 157 -7.08 9.36 -6.81
N THR A 158 -7.45 9.85 -5.62
CA THR A 158 -7.07 11.17 -5.11
C THR A 158 -5.60 11.26 -4.69
N CYS A 159 -4.92 10.13 -4.43
CA CYS A 159 -3.55 10.13 -3.91
C CYS A 159 -2.56 9.21 -4.63
N THR A 160 -2.97 8.60 -5.75
CA THR A 160 -2.13 7.68 -6.54
C THR A 160 -1.65 8.34 -7.83
N CYS A 161 -0.33 8.48 -7.98
CA CYS A 161 0.30 8.99 -9.20
C CYS A 161 1.06 7.86 -9.93
N PRO A 162 0.99 7.79 -11.27
CA PRO A 162 1.85 6.91 -12.05
C PRO A 162 3.27 7.46 -12.18
N VAL A 163 4.14 6.66 -12.79
CA VAL A 163 5.49 7.04 -13.22
C VAL A 163 5.61 6.93 -14.74
N GLU A 164 6.47 7.74 -15.35
CA GLU A 164 6.83 7.57 -16.76
C GLU A 164 7.52 6.22 -16.94
N SER A 165 7.02 5.41 -17.86
CA SER A 165 7.56 4.08 -18.12
C SER A 165 7.06 3.54 -19.46
N PRO A 166 7.95 2.99 -20.30
CA PRO A 166 7.58 2.33 -21.54
C PRO A 166 7.24 0.85 -21.36
N ALA A 167 7.36 0.28 -20.16
CA ALA A 167 7.25 -1.16 -19.92
C ALA A 167 5.83 -1.71 -20.13
N ALA A 168 5.59 -2.40 -21.24
CA ALA A 168 4.28 -2.88 -21.69
C ALA A 168 3.91 -4.28 -21.17
N ASN A 169 4.83 -4.98 -20.50
CA ASN A 169 4.60 -6.31 -19.93
C ASN A 169 5.53 -6.59 -18.74
N ALA A 170 5.29 -7.70 -18.02
CA ALA A 170 6.05 -8.03 -16.81
C ALA A 170 7.55 -8.18 -17.04
N THR A 171 7.97 -8.71 -18.20
CA THR A 171 9.40 -8.88 -18.54
C THR A 171 10.08 -7.52 -18.72
N GLU A 172 9.40 -6.58 -19.38
CA GLU A 172 9.91 -5.22 -19.53
C GLU A 172 9.95 -4.46 -18.20
N VAL A 173 8.98 -4.70 -17.30
CA VAL A 173 9.02 -4.11 -15.96
C VAL A 173 10.21 -4.67 -15.15
N VAL A 174 10.50 -5.98 -15.24
CA VAL A 174 11.72 -6.56 -14.62
C VAL A 174 12.97 -5.85 -15.12
N ALA A 175 13.10 -5.67 -16.44
CA ALA A 175 14.26 -4.99 -17.04
C ALA A 175 14.39 -3.54 -16.55
N GLU A 176 13.27 -2.82 -16.42
CA GLU A 176 13.25 -1.47 -15.87
C GLU A 176 13.67 -1.45 -14.39
N THR A 177 13.07 -2.30 -13.56
CA THR A 177 13.32 -2.34 -12.10
C THR A 177 14.78 -2.63 -11.77
N LEU A 178 15.51 -3.39 -12.60
CA LEU A 178 16.95 -3.62 -12.43
C LEU A 178 17.81 -2.34 -12.47
N THR A 179 17.30 -1.27 -13.08
CA THR A 179 18.02 0.00 -13.27
C THR A 179 17.57 1.12 -12.33
N VAL A 180 16.44 0.94 -11.64
CA VAL A 180 15.80 1.97 -10.81
C VAL A 180 16.39 2.00 -9.40
N THR A 181 16.66 3.21 -8.88
CA THR A 181 17.23 3.43 -7.53
C THR A 181 16.22 3.96 -6.50
N VAL A 182 14.96 4.19 -6.89
CA VAL A 182 13.90 4.74 -6.04
C VAL A 182 12.90 3.67 -5.65
N SER A 183 12.55 3.60 -4.36
CA SER A 183 11.59 2.63 -3.82
C SER A 183 10.18 2.80 -4.40
N GLU A 184 9.42 1.71 -4.46
CA GLU A 184 8.12 1.61 -5.12
C GLU A 184 7.13 2.69 -4.68
N ARG A 185 6.85 2.80 -3.38
CA ARG A 185 5.88 3.78 -2.84
C ARG A 185 6.41 5.21 -2.78
N GLY A 186 7.72 5.37 -2.63
CA GLY A 186 8.37 6.69 -2.59
C GLY A 186 8.23 7.46 -3.90
N ALA A 187 8.05 6.74 -5.01
CA ALA A 187 7.87 7.32 -6.34
C ALA A 187 6.41 7.73 -6.67
N THR A 188 5.40 7.17 -5.99
CA THR A 188 4.01 7.19 -6.48
C THR A 188 2.97 7.78 -5.52
N ARG A 189 3.21 7.80 -4.20
CA ARG A 189 2.19 8.21 -3.22
C ARG A 189 2.46 9.59 -2.63
N MET A 190 1.46 10.47 -2.71
CA MET A 190 1.53 11.83 -2.15
C MET A 190 1.55 11.83 -0.61
N ASP A 191 0.85 10.87 0.02
CA ASP A 191 0.63 10.84 1.48
C ASP A 191 1.80 10.22 2.27
N ASP A 192 2.68 9.48 1.59
CA ASP A 192 3.77 8.70 2.21
C ASP A 192 5.05 9.53 2.45
N ARG A 193 5.06 10.83 2.10
CA ARG A 193 6.19 11.73 2.43
C ARG A 193 6.22 12.14 3.91
N THR A 194 5.46 11.48 4.78
CA THR A 194 5.36 11.79 6.22
C THR A 194 6.27 10.88 7.07
N SER A 195 6.79 11.41 8.18
CA SER A 195 7.94 10.86 8.93
C SER A 195 7.68 9.50 9.62
N GLU A 196 8.75 8.79 10.01
CA GLU A 196 8.72 7.48 10.70
C GLU A 196 7.80 7.45 11.95
N ALA A 197 7.71 8.56 12.69
CA ALA A 197 6.84 8.67 13.87
C ALA A 197 5.34 8.55 13.52
N SER A 198 4.94 8.87 12.29
CA SER A 198 3.56 8.76 11.83
C SER A 198 3.12 7.29 11.68
N MET A 199 4.05 6.39 11.34
CA MET A 199 3.74 4.98 11.09
C MET A 199 3.52 4.18 12.37
N GLU A 200 4.32 4.40 13.41
CA GLU A 200 4.08 3.77 14.73
C GLU A 200 2.74 4.20 15.32
N LYS A 201 2.36 5.48 15.14
CA LYS A 201 1.06 5.98 15.56
C LYS A 201 -0.07 5.29 14.80
N ARG A 202 0.03 5.20 13.48
CA ARG A 202 -0.93 4.47 12.64
C ARG A 202 -1.08 3.01 13.07
N LYS A 203 0.02 2.31 13.41
CA LYS A 203 -0.03 0.93 13.94
C LYS A 203 -0.81 0.80 15.24
N LYS A 204 -0.63 1.74 16.16
CA LYS A 204 -1.41 1.77 17.41
C LYS A 204 -2.90 2.02 17.16
N GLU A 205 -3.21 2.82 16.13
CA GLU A 205 -4.58 3.08 15.69
C GLU A 205 -5.20 1.91 14.89
N GLY A 206 -4.45 0.82 14.69
CA GLY A 206 -4.92 -0.39 13.99
C GLY A 206 -4.69 -0.38 12.48
N TYR A 207 -4.06 0.69 11.93
CA TYR A 207 -3.56 0.67 10.56
C TYR A 207 -2.49 -0.43 10.46
N PHE A 208 -2.54 -1.18 9.38
CA PHE A 208 -1.81 -2.45 9.21
C PHE A 208 -2.37 -3.61 10.03
#